data_AF-A0A2N5WQR8-F1
#
_entry.id   AF-A0A2N5WQR8-F1
#
_cell.length_a   1.000
_cell.length_b   1.000
_cell.length_c   1.000
_cell.angle_alpha   90.00
_cell.angle_beta   90.00
_cell.angle_gamma   90.00
#
_symmetry.space_group_name_H-M   'P 1'
#
loop_
_entity.id
_entity.type
_entity.pdbx_description
1 polymer ?
#
loop_
_entity_poly.entity_id
_entity_poly.type
_entity_poly.pdbx_seq_one_letter_code
_entity_poly.pdbx_strand_id
1 'polypeptide(L)'
;MTDTTGTREGSTGDALGGNPLWGDDWPRVRALWSLDETVLHLNHGSFGGVPAAVREEQDRLRAEAENNPDAWFRRLPARIAAARTELAGVCGAPVEAFSLVLNASAGTTSALASLPLREGSHLLLT
;
A
#
# COMPACT_ATOMS: atom_id res chain seq x y z
N MET A 1 1.60 -13.29 -48.62
CA MET A 1 0.52 -14.06 -47.99
C MET A 1 1.16 -15.36 -47.49
N THR A 2 1.70 -15.33 -46.29
CA THR A 2 2.25 -16.48 -45.57
C THR A 2 1.78 -16.31 -44.14
N ASP A 3 0.63 -16.93 -43.88
CA ASP A 3 -0.02 -17.01 -42.59
C ASP A 3 0.81 -17.94 -41.69
N THR A 4 1.27 -17.42 -40.55
CA THR A 4 2.05 -18.15 -39.55
C THR A 4 1.17 -18.33 -38.33
N THR A 5 0.16 -19.18 -38.44
CA THR A 5 -0.63 -19.64 -37.29
C THR A 5 0.13 -20.73 -36.54
N GLY A 6 1.11 -20.30 -35.75
CA GLY A 6 1.69 -21.11 -34.70
C GLY A 6 0.76 -21.11 -33.49
N THR A 7 -0.14 -22.09 -33.43
CA THR A 7 -0.96 -22.39 -32.25
C THR A 7 -0.03 -22.72 -31.08
N ARG A 8 0.12 -21.80 -30.12
CA ARG A 8 0.72 -22.11 -28.81
C ARG A 8 -0.30 -22.91 -28.03
N GLU A 9 -0.11 -24.22 -27.98
CA GLU A 9 -0.78 -25.08 -27.02
C GLU A 9 -0.38 -24.62 -25.61
N GLY A 10 -1.34 -24.02 -24.91
CA GLY A 10 -1.22 -23.69 -23.50
C GLY A 10 -1.26 -24.98 -22.69
N SER A 11 -0.10 -25.38 -22.15
CA SER A 11 -0.01 -26.32 -21.04
C SER A 11 -0.71 -25.71 -19.83
N THR A 12 -2.01 -25.97 -19.70
CA THR A 12 -2.79 -25.69 -18.50
C THR A 12 -2.63 -26.87 -17.54
N GLY A 13 -1.60 -26.82 -16.71
CA GLY A 13 -1.52 -27.71 -15.55
C GLY A 13 -0.12 -28.10 -15.09
N ASP A 14 0.74 -27.13 -14.77
CA ASP A 14 1.87 -27.33 -13.81
C ASP A 14 2.60 -26.02 -13.39
N ALA A 15 2.10 -24.84 -13.74
CA ALA A 15 2.93 -23.62 -13.78
C ALA A 15 3.09 -22.86 -12.44
N LEU A 16 2.60 -23.39 -11.32
CA LEU A 16 2.77 -22.78 -10.01
C LEU A 16 3.53 -23.70 -9.04
N GLY A 17 4.51 -24.45 -9.56
CA GLY A 17 5.57 -25.00 -8.72
C GLY A 17 6.23 -23.91 -7.86
N GLY A 18 6.78 -24.30 -6.71
CA GLY A 18 7.33 -23.40 -5.70
C GLY A 18 8.13 -22.24 -6.30
N ASN A 19 7.82 -21.02 -5.87
CA ASN A 19 8.54 -19.86 -6.37
C ASN A 19 9.90 -19.77 -5.66
N PRO A 20 11.05 -19.83 -6.37
CA PRO A 20 12.36 -19.86 -5.72
C PRO A 20 12.70 -18.55 -4.97
N LEU A 21 11.95 -17.46 -5.22
CA LEU A 21 12.10 -16.18 -4.53
C LEU A 21 11.11 -16.00 -3.38
N TRP A 22 9.91 -16.59 -3.47
CA TRP A 22 8.79 -16.30 -2.58
C TRP A 22 8.25 -17.51 -1.81
N GLY A 23 8.83 -18.70 -1.99
CA GLY A 23 8.43 -19.92 -1.31
C GLY A 23 7.23 -20.64 -1.93
N ASP A 24 6.84 -21.75 -1.32
CA ASP A 24 5.77 -22.64 -1.79
C ASP A 24 4.36 -22.09 -1.53
N ASP A 25 4.23 -21.12 -0.62
CA ASP A 25 2.96 -20.46 -0.32
C ASP A 25 2.65 -19.27 -1.25
N TRP A 26 3.54 -18.96 -2.20
CA TRP A 26 3.36 -17.88 -3.17
C TRP A 26 1.98 -17.86 -3.83
N PRO A 27 1.41 -18.98 -4.32
CA PRO A 27 0.07 -18.96 -4.92
C PRO A 27 -1.01 -18.47 -3.95
N ARG A 28 -0.92 -18.87 -2.68
CA ARG A 28 -1.84 -18.44 -1.62
C ARG A 28 -1.68 -16.95 -1.35
N VAL A 29 -0.45 -16.45 -1.25
CA VAL A 29 -0.17 -15.03 -1.01
C VAL A 29 -0.68 -14.20 -2.19
N ARG A 30 -0.35 -14.58 -3.43
CA ARG A 30 -0.82 -13.90 -4.66
C ARG A 30 -2.35 -13.84 -4.77
N ALA A 31 -3.07 -14.83 -4.27
CA ALA A 31 -4.54 -14.84 -4.25
C ALA A 31 -5.15 -13.81 -3.29
N LEU A 32 -4.38 -13.22 -2.36
CA LEU A 32 -4.88 -12.18 -1.46
C LEU A 32 -5.14 -10.84 -2.18
N TRP A 33 -4.59 -10.64 -3.38
CA TRP A 33 -4.82 -9.44 -4.17
C TRP A 33 -5.82 -9.68 -5.29
N SER A 34 -6.84 -8.84 -5.37
CA SER A 34 -7.88 -8.87 -6.41
C SER A 34 -7.40 -8.18 -7.71
N LEU A 35 -6.22 -8.56 -8.20
CA LEU A 35 -5.65 -8.04 -9.45
C LEU A 35 -6.19 -8.81 -10.66
N ASP A 36 -6.36 -8.13 -11.78
CA ASP A 36 -6.70 -8.76 -13.06
C ASP A 36 -5.67 -9.85 -13.41
N GLU A 37 -6.13 -11.10 -13.52
CA GLU A 37 -5.30 -12.28 -13.78
C GLU A 37 -4.79 -12.34 -15.22
N THR A 38 -5.39 -11.58 -16.14
CA THR A 38 -4.97 -11.50 -17.54
C THR A 38 -3.83 -10.50 -17.75
N VAL A 39 -3.51 -9.70 -16.74
CA VAL A 39 -2.48 -8.65 -16.79
C VAL A 39 -1.25 -9.04 -15.96
N LEU A 40 -0.06 -8.87 -16.54
CA LEU A 40 1.19 -9.00 -15.82
C LEU A 40 1.52 -7.70 -15.07
N HIS A 41 1.23 -7.68 -13.77
CA HIS A 41 1.45 -6.51 -12.90
C HIS A 41 2.92 -6.39 -12.47
N LEU A 42 3.75 -5.81 -13.34
CA LEU A 42 5.20 -5.69 -13.12
C LEU A 42 5.64 -4.39 -12.44
N ASN A 43 4.73 -3.44 -12.18
CA ASN A 43 5.03 -2.14 -11.58
C ASN A 43 4.18 -1.86 -10.32
N HIS A 44 4.30 -2.75 -9.32
CA HIS A 44 3.61 -2.53 -8.04
C HIS A 44 4.16 -1.32 -7.26
N GLY A 45 5.42 -0.92 -7.53
CA GLY A 45 6.08 0.18 -6.83
C GLY A 45 5.54 1.58 -7.12
N SER A 46 4.69 1.75 -8.13
CA SER A 46 4.13 3.07 -8.47
C SER A 46 2.91 3.44 -7.62
N PHE A 47 1.81 2.68 -7.76
CA PHE A 47 0.56 2.94 -7.03
C PHE A 47 0.21 1.84 -6.03
N GLY A 48 0.85 0.68 -6.15
CA GLY A 48 0.53 -0.50 -5.35
C GLY A 48 -0.84 -1.09 -5.63
N GLY A 49 -1.17 -2.09 -4.83
CA GLY A 49 -2.47 -2.74 -4.76
C GLY A 49 -2.65 -3.25 -3.34
N VAL A 50 -3.87 -3.13 -2.81
CA VAL A 50 -4.19 -3.54 -1.45
C VAL A 50 -4.73 -4.98 -1.43
N PRO A 51 -4.33 -5.81 -0.45
CA PRO A 51 -4.97 -7.11 -0.22
C PRO A 51 -6.47 -6.98 0.04
N ALA A 52 -7.24 -8.01 -0.29
CA ALA A 52 -8.69 -8.05 -0.16
C ALA A 52 -9.16 -7.71 1.27
N ALA A 53 -8.52 -8.28 2.29
CA ALA A 53 -8.86 -8.01 3.69
C ALA A 53 -8.70 -6.54 4.08
N VAL A 54 -7.71 -5.83 3.52
CA VAL A 54 -7.50 -4.39 3.78
C VAL A 54 -8.60 -3.56 3.11
N ARG A 55 -8.97 -3.91 1.87
CA ARG A 55 -10.06 -3.26 1.15
C ARG A 55 -11.40 -3.44 1.88
N GLU A 56 -11.69 -4.66 2.35
CA GLU A 56 -12.90 -4.97 3.10
C GLU A 56 -13.01 -4.12 4.38
N GLU A 57 -11.91 -3.95 5.11
CA GLU A 57 -11.89 -3.09 6.29
C GLU A 57 -12.07 -1.61 5.92
N GLN A 58 -11.46 -1.14 4.82
CA GLN A 58 -11.70 0.22 4.32
C GLN A 58 -13.17 0.46 3.99
N ASP A 59 -13.84 -0.50 3.34
CA ASP A 59 -15.25 -0.41 2.98
C ASP A 59 -16.14 -0.42 4.23
N ARG A 60 -15.82 -1.26 5.22
CA ARG A 60 -16.51 -1.28 6.53
C ARG A 60 -16.39 0.07 7.25
N LEU A 61 -15.18 0.63 7.31
CA LEU A 61 -14.92 1.93 7.94
C LEU A 61 -15.65 3.07 7.22
N ARG A 62 -15.71 3.02 5.88
CA ARG A 62 -16.47 3.99 5.07
C ARG A 62 -17.96 3.91 5.37
N ALA A 63 -18.54 2.72 5.37
CA ALA A 63 -19.94 2.52 5.72
C ALA A 63 -20.26 3.00 7.15
N GLU A 64 -19.36 2.76 8.11
CA GLU A 64 -19.50 3.27 9.48
C GLU A 64 -19.49 4.81 9.53
N ALA A 65 -18.59 5.44 8.77
CA ALA A 65 -18.49 6.90 8.70
C ALA A 65 -19.76 7.53 8.11
N GLU A 66 -20.29 6.97 7.01
CA GLU A 66 -21.52 7.47 6.35
C GLU A 66 -22.77 7.26 7.20
N ASN A 67 -22.85 6.17 7.96
CA ASN A 67 -24.02 5.87 8.79
C ASN A 67 -24.18 6.86 9.96
N ASN A 68 -23.08 7.37 10.53
CA ASN A 68 -23.13 8.40 11.57
C ASN A 68 -21.84 9.24 11.60
N PRO A 69 -21.73 10.28 10.76
CA PRO A 69 -20.51 11.08 10.63
C PRO A 69 -20.11 11.76 11.94
N ASP A 70 -21.06 12.25 12.72
CA ASP A 70 -20.80 12.96 13.97
C ASP A 70 -20.18 12.03 15.03
N ALA A 71 -20.75 10.82 15.21
CA ALA A 71 -20.16 9.81 16.09
C ALA A 71 -18.82 9.25 15.56
N TRP A 72 -18.66 9.16 14.24
CA TRP A 72 -17.42 8.75 13.61
C TRP A 72 -16.28 9.74 13.90
N PHE A 73 -16.46 11.02 13.58
CA PHE A 73 -15.42 12.04 13.76
C PHE A 73 -15.08 12.30 15.23
N ARG A 74 -16.04 12.14 16.16
CA ARG A 74 -15.73 12.18 17.60
C ARG A 74 -14.82 11.04 18.07
N ARG A 75 -14.89 9.86 17.45
CA ARG A 75 -14.07 8.67 17.81
C ARG A 75 -12.77 8.58 17.01
N LEU A 76 -12.69 9.25 15.87
CA LEU A 76 -11.57 9.19 14.94
C LEU A 76 -10.20 9.51 15.58
N PRO A 77 -10.04 10.53 16.45
CA PRO A 77 -8.74 10.83 17.06
C PRO A 77 -8.14 9.65 17.84
N ALA A 78 -8.96 8.92 18.61
CA ALA A 78 -8.52 7.76 19.38
C ALA A 78 -8.12 6.60 18.44
N ARG A 79 -8.87 6.38 17.36
CA ARG A 79 -8.54 5.36 16.35
C ARG A 79 -7.21 5.66 15.65
N ILE A 80 -6.98 6.92 15.27
CA ILE A 80 -5.71 7.37 14.68
C ILE A 80 -4.57 7.19 15.67
N ALA A 81 -4.76 7.53 16.95
CA ALA A 81 -3.73 7.36 17.98
C ALA A 81 -3.34 5.89 18.19
N ALA A 82 -4.31 4.98 18.17
CA ALA A 82 -4.05 3.54 18.25
C ALA A 82 -3.25 3.05 17.03
N ALA A 83 -3.70 3.37 15.81
CA ALA A 83 -3.00 3.00 14.58
C ALA A 83 -1.57 3.57 14.53
N ARG A 84 -1.38 4.81 14.98
CA ARG A 84 -0.06 5.46 15.06
C ARG A 84 0.89 4.71 15.99
N THR A 85 0.39 4.21 17.12
CA THR A 85 1.18 3.46 18.10
C THR A 85 1.65 2.13 17.53
N GLU A 86 0.77 1.38 16.88
CA GLU A 86 1.13 0.11 16.24
C GLU A 86 2.15 0.31 15.11
N LEU A 87 1.90 1.28 14.22
CA LEU A 87 2.77 1.55 13.08
C LEU A 87 4.15 2.06 13.50
N ALA A 88 4.23 2.91 14.53
CA ALA A 88 5.51 3.34 15.09
C ALA A 88 6.33 2.14 15.58
N GLY A 89 5.68 1.16 16.24
CA GLY A 89 6.32 -0.09 16.66
C GLY A 89 6.86 -0.91 15.50
N VAL A 90 6.08 -1.06 14.41
CA VAL A 90 6.52 -1.75 13.18
C VAL A 90 7.74 -1.06 12.55
N CYS A 91 7.76 0.28 12.56
CA CYS A 91 8.87 1.06 12.02
C CYS A 91 10.07 1.21 12.97
N GLY A 92 9.97 0.73 14.22
CA GLY A 92 11.00 0.94 15.25
C GLY A 92 11.20 2.41 15.64
N ALA A 93 10.16 3.23 15.51
CA ALA A 93 10.21 4.66 15.78
C ALA A 93 9.53 5.01 17.13
N PRO A 94 9.98 6.06 17.84
CA PRO A 94 9.26 6.59 19.00
C PRO A 94 7.89 7.14 18.58
N VAL A 95 6.83 6.80 19.30
CA VAL A 95 5.44 7.16 18.94
C VAL A 95 5.21 8.67 18.95
N GLU A 96 5.93 9.40 19.79
CA GLU A 96 5.94 10.86 19.90
C GLU A 96 6.63 11.54 18.72
N ALA A 97 7.49 10.82 18.00
CA ALA A 97 8.20 11.29 16.80
C ALA A 97 7.59 10.72 15.50
N PHE A 98 6.49 9.98 15.60
CA PHE A 98 5.84 9.34 14.46
C PHE A 98 4.53 10.05 14.11
N SER A 99 4.33 10.38 12.82
CA SER A 99 3.11 11.05 12.34
C SER A 99 2.54 10.34 11.12
N LEU A 100 1.22 10.32 11.00
CA LEU A 100 0.51 9.84 9.81
C LEU A 100 0.19 11.02 8.89
N VAL A 101 0.62 10.93 7.64
CA VAL A 101 0.40 11.93 6.58
C VAL A 101 -0.19 11.25 5.34
N LEU A 102 -0.78 12.04 4.44
CA LEU A 102 -1.51 11.52 3.28
C LEU A 102 -0.65 10.69 2.31
N ASN A 103 0.59 11.12 2.07
CA ASN A 103 1.52 10.46 1.15
C ASN A 103 2.95 10.98 1.37
N ALA A 104 3.92 10.40 0.65
CA ALA A 104 5.33 10.76 0.74
C ALA A 104 5.58 12.25 0.44
N SER A 105 4.98 12.80 -0.62
CA SER A 105 5.13 14.22 -0.97
C SER A 105 4.63 15.15 0.13
N ALA A 106 3.45 14.87 0.71
CA ALA A 106 2.91 15.62 1.83
C ALA A 106 3.82 15.54 3.07
N GLY A 107 4.44 14.38 3.31
CA GLY A 107 5.44 14.21 4.37
C GLY A 107 6.67 15.09 4.14
N THR A 108 7.25 15.05 2.95
CA THR A 108 8.41 15.88 2.58
C THR A 108 8.09 17.37 2.69
N THR A 109 6.94 17.82 2.17
CA THR A 109 6.51 19.22 2.29
C THR A 109 6.35 19.63 3.76
N SER A 110 5.72 18.79 4.58
CA SER A 110 5.52 19.08 6.01
C SER A 110 6.84 19.18 6.76
N ALA A 111 7.78 18.27 6.48
CA ALA A 111 9.10 18.29 7.09
C ALA A 111 9.86 19.57 6.71
N LEU A 112 9.96 19.90 5.42
CA LEU A 112 10.66 21.10 4.95
C LEU A 112 10.03 22.39 5.49
N ALA A 113 8.70 22.48 5.53
CA ALA A 113 7.98 23.64 6.04
C ALA A 113 8.18 23.86 7.55
N SER A 114 8.54 22.81 8.30
CA SER A 114 8.81 22.90 9.74
C SER A 114 10.23 23.38 10.08
N LEU A 115 11.15 23.37 9.11
CA LEU A 115 12.53 23.77 9.32
C LEU A 115 12.67 25.30 9.28
N PRO A 116 13.41 25.93 10.20
CA PRO A 116 13.64 27.37 10.21
C PRO A 116 14.72 27.76 9.18
N LEU A 117 14.46 27.49 7.90
CA LEU A 117 15.35 27.82 6.80
C LEU A 117 15.45 29.34 6.65
N ARG A 118 16.67 29.85 6.65
CA ARG A 118 16.98 31.29 6.56
C ARG A 118 17.65 31.59 5.22
N GLU A 119 17.75 32.86 4.87
CA GLU A 119 18.62 33.29 3.78
C GLU A 119 20.04 32.70 3.95
N GLY A 120 20.62 32.19 2.86
CA GLY A 120 21.89 31.47 2.88
C GLY A 120 21.83 29.99 3.29
N SER A 121 20.63 29.44 3.56
CA SER A 121 20.48 27.99 3.76
C SER A 121 20.61 27.23 2.42
N HIS A 122 21.14 26.01 2.47
CA HIS A 122 21.28 25.13 1.31
C HIS A 122 20.59 23.79 1.55
N LEU A 123 19.88 23.30 0.54
CA LEU A 123 19.33 21.94 0.50
C LEU A 123 20.24 21.10 -0.40
N LEU A 124 20.78 20.01 0.14
CA LEU A 124 21.55 19.03 -0.61
C LEU A 124 20.67 17.81 -0.88
N LEU A 125 20.67 17.36 -2.13
CA LEU A 125 19.97 16.18 -2.62
C LEU A 125 20.95 15.35 -3.46
N THR A 126 20.70 14.05 -3.61
CA THR A 126 21.49 13.12 -4.43
C THR A 126 21.00 13.04 -5.86
#